data_AF-A0AAN7UMU5-F1
#
_entry.id   AF-A0AAN7UMU5-F1
#
_cell.length_a   1.000
_cell.length_b   1.000
_cell.length_c   1.000
_cell.angle_alpha   90.00
_cell.angle_beta   90.00
_cell.angle_gamma   90.00
#
_symmetry.space_group_name_H-M   'P 1'
#
loop_
_entity.id
_entity.type
_entity.pdbx_description
1 polymer ?
#
loop_
_entity_poly.entity_id
_entity_poly.type
_entity_poly.pdbx_seq_one_letter_code
_entity_poly.pdbx_strand_id
1 'polypeptide(L)'
;MKSRIHLALGYAPPEIDVRRQIWLRYLGTIPAQESAIKVKEAANQLAATELNGREIANAFHTACTMARFEKQPLALAHLETVLEVRQKFDDCLRDEKISKGVLGLNW
;
A
#
# COMPACT_ATOMS: atom_id res chain seq x y z
N MET A 1 1.73 28.12 -13.35
CA MET A 1 2.67 27.61 -12.32
C MET A 1 2.69 26.08 -12.41
N LYS A 2 3.80 25.47 -12.86
CA LYS A 2 3.98 24.00 -12.83
C LYS A 2 5.00 23.67 -11.73
N SER A 3 4.51 23.53 -10.50
CA SER A 3 5.29 23.06 -9.35
C SER A 3 5.00 21.59 -9.12
N ARG A 4 5.64 20.71 -9.89
CA ARG A 4 5.75 19.27 -9.60
C ARG A 4 7.12 18.80 -10.08
N ILE A 5 8.09 18.82 -9.18
CA ILE A 5 9.37 18.16 -9.39
C ILE A 5 9.08 16.64 -9.35
N HIS A 6 9.20 15.96 -10.48
CA HIS A 6 9.13 14.51 -10.58
C HIS A 6 10.55 13.96 -10.44
N LEU A 7 11.02 13.81 -9.19
CA LEU A 7 12.31 13.21 -8.88
C LEU A 7 12.11 11.75 -8.48
N ALA A 8 12.61 10.83 -9.29
CA ALA A 8 12.66 9.41 -8.96
C ALA A 8 13.96 9.13 -8.18
N LEU A 9 13.87 9.11 -6.85
CA LEU A 9 14.97 8.71 -5.99
C LEU A 9 14.91 7.19 -5.79
N GLY A 10 15.98 6.49 -6.18
CA GLY A 10 16.15 5.07 -5.94
C GLY A 10 16.44 4.80 -4.46
N TYR A 11 15.41 4.82 -3.63
CA TYR A 11 15.52 4.31 -2.26
C TYR A 11 15.21 2.82 -2.25
N ALA A 12 16.06 2.04 -1.59
CA ALA A 12 15.73 0.66 -1.25
C ALA A 12 14.42 0.65 -0.43
N PRO A 13 13.55 -0.37 -0.60
CA PRO A 13 12.38 -0.52 0.23
C PRO A 13 12.79 -0.45 1.71
N PRO A 14 12.06 0.32 2.54
CA PRO A 14 12.37 0.40 3.97
C PRO A 14 12.39 -1.00 4.58
N GLU A 15 13.31 -1.26 5.50
CA GLU A 15 13.38 -2.52 6.23
C GLU A 15 12.03 -2.85 6.89
N ILE A 16 11.79 -4.14 7.15
CA ILE A 16 10.53 -4.64 7.72
C ILE A 16 10.13 -3.90 9.01
N ASP A 17 11.11 -3.56 9.85
CA ASP A 17 10.87 -2.79 11.08
C ASP A 17 10.42 -1.35 10.81
N VAL A 18 10.97 -0.72 9.78
CA VAL A 18 10.58 0.63 9.37
C VAL A 18 9.17 0.59 8.79
N ARG A 19 8.83 -0.39 7.94
CA ARG A 19 7.45 -0.58 7.43
C ARG A 19 6.46 -0.78 8.56
N ARG A 20 6.80 -1.62 9.54
CA ARG A 20 5.99 -1.84 10.74
C ARG A 20 5.73 -0.55 11.50
N GLN A 21 6.76 0.27 11.72
CA GLN A 21 6.60 1.57 12.40
C GLN A 21 5.69 2.53 11.63
N ILE A 22 5.80 2.56 10.30
CA ILE A 22 4.92 3.37 9.45
C ILE A 22 3.47 2.89 9.59
N TRP A 23 3.23 1.58 9.52
CA TRP A 23 1.90 1.00 9.72
C TRP A 23 1.33 1.29 11.11
N LEU A 24 2.12 1.13 12.18
CA LEU A 24 1.70 1.47 13.54
C LEU A 24 1.30 2.93 13.65
N ARG A 25 2.07 3.85 13.04
CA ARG A 25 1.74 5.27 13.03
C ARG A 25 0.40 5.52 12.36
N TYR A 26 0.16 4.98 11.16
CA TYR A 26 -1.10 5.19 10.44
C TYR A 26 -2.29 4.57 11.16
N LEU A 27 -2.19 3.29 11.54
CA LEU A 27 -3.28 2.60 12.25
C LEU A 27 -3.59 3.24 13.61
N GLY A 28 -2.57 3.79 14.28
CA GLY A 28 -2.74 4.52 15.54
C GLY A 28 -3.40 5.90 15.40
N THR A 29 -3.61 6.42 14.17
CA THR A 29 -4.36 7.68 13.97
C THR A 29 -5.87 7.50 13.99
N ILE A 30 -6.37 6.27 13.84
CA ILE A 30 -7.80 5.99 13.80
C ILE A 30 -8.34 5.86 15.24
N PRO A 31 -9.44 6.54 15.60
CA PRO A 31 -10.11 6.35 16.88
C PRO A 31 -10.56 4.89 17.08
N ALA A 32 -10.52 4.39 18.32
CA ALA A 32 -10.88 3.00 18.62
C ALA A 32 -12.32 2.64 18.24
N GLN A 33 -13.23 3.62 18.19
CA GLN A 33 -14.63 3.45 17.77
C GLN A 33 -14.79 3.27 16.25
N GLU A 34 -13.79 3.69 15.47
CA GLU A 34 -13.79 3.66 14.01
C GLU A 34 -12.87 2.57 13.45
N SER A 35 -12.27 1.75 14.30
CA SER A 35 -11.37 0.66 13.92
C SER A 35 -11.74 -0.65 14.57
N ALA A 36 -11.88 -1.69 13.75
CA ALA A 36 -11.98 -3.07 14.21
C ALA A 36 -10.60 -3.78 14.24
N ILE A 37 -9.51 -3.03 14.01
CA ILE A 37 -8.18 -3.60 13.83
C ILE A 37 -7.43 -3.70 15.17
N LYS A 38 -6.85 -4.88 15.42
CA LYS A 38 -5.80 -5.04 16.43
C LYS A 38 -4.48 -4.48 15.89
N VAL A 39 -4.22 -3.21 16.16
CA VAL A 39 -3.14 -2.39 15.57
C VAL A 39 -1.78 -3.10 15.51
N LYS A 40 -1.33 -3.70 16.62
CA LYS A 40 0.00 -4.36 16.67
C LYS A 40 0.08 -5.60 15.79
N GLU A 41 -0.94 -6.44 15.82
CA GLU A 41 -1.00 -7.68 15.04
C GLU A 41 -1.07 -7.37 13.54
N ALA A 42 -1.95 -6.43 13.16
CA ALA A 42 -2.08 -5.97 11.79
C ALA A 42 -0.80 -5.31 11.26
N ALA A 43 -0.13 -4.46 12.05
CA ALA A 43 1.12 -3.85 11.61
C ALA A 43 2.24 -4.86 11.34
N ASN A 44 2.30 -5.96 12.11
CA ASN A 44 3.25 -7.06 11.84
C ASN A 44 2.91 -7.79 10.54
N GLN A 45 1.62 -8.09 10.31
CA GLN A 45 1.17 -8.77 9.09
C GLN A 45 1.42 -7.90 7.84
N LEU A 46 1.04 -6.63 7.88
CA LEU A 46 1.14 -5.71 6.75
C LEU A 46 2.58 -5.30 6.43
N ALA A 47 3.51 -5.43 7.39
CA ALA A 47 4.93 -5.16 7.16
C ALA A 47 5.62 -6.23 6.30
N ALA A 48 5.04 -7.43 6.19
CA ALA A 48 5.57 -8.49 5.32
C ALA A 48 5.56 -8.08 3.84
N THR A 49 4.60 -7.25 3.42
CA THR A 49 4.54 -6.72 2.06
C THR A 49 5.59 -5.62 1.86
N GLU A 50 6.42 -5.76 0.82
CA GLU A 50 7.48 -4.81 0.49
C GLU A 50 6.92 -3.54 -0.17
N LEU A 51 6.55 -2.56 0.66
CA LEU A 51 6.02 -1.27 0.23
C LEU A 51 6.91 -0.14 0.72
N ASN A 52 7.08 0.89 -0.11
CA ASN A 52 7.67 2.15 0.31
C ASN A 52 6.67 2.99 1.12
N GLY A 53 7.16 4.02 1.82
CA GLY A 53 6.31 4.83 2.70
C GLY A 53 5.14 5.52 2.00
N ARG A 54 5.27 5.89 0.72
CA ARG A 54 4.17 6.49 -0.06
C ARG A 54 3.12 5.45 -0.42
N GLU A 55 3.56 4.24 -0.73
CA GLU A 55 2.68 3.12 -1.04
C GLU A 55 1.87 2.67 0.17
N ILE A 56 2.50 2.62 1.36
CA ILE A 56 1.81 2.37 2.63
C ILE A 56 0.74 3.45 2.87
N ALA A 57 1.10 4.73 2.72
CA ALA A 57 0.16 5.83 2.91
C ALA A 57 -1.04 5.72 1.95
N ASN A 58 -0.77 5.47 0.67
CA ASN A 58 -1.82 5.31 -0.34
C ASN A 58 -2.73 4.11 0.01
N ALA A 59 -2.16 2.96 0.36
CA ALA A 59 -2.93 1.78 0.71
C ALA A 59 -3.85 2.04 1.92
N PHE A 60 -3.31 2.69 2.95
CA PHE A 60 -4.07 3.09 4.14
C PHE A 60 -5.23 4.03 3.81
N HIS A 61 -4.98 5.09 3.03
CA HIS A 61 -6.03 6.05 2.67
C HIS A 61 -7.13 5.43 1.80
N THR A 62 -6.77 4.55 0.87
CA THR A 62 -7.74 3.80 0.07
C THR A 62 -8.59 2.87 0.94
N ALA A 63 -7.97 2.12 1.85
CA ALA A 63 -8.70 1.24 2.77
C ALA A 63 -9.66 2.02 3.68
N CYS A 64 -9.25 3.20 4.19
CA CYS A 64 -10.15 4.09 4.94
C CYS A 64 -11.31 4.59 4.08
N THR A 65 -11.07 4.89 2.81
CA THR A 65 -12.10 5.33 1.87
C THR A 65 -13.11 4.21 1.60
N MET A 66 -12.64 2.97 1.43
CA MET A 66 -13.50 1.79 1.29
C MET A 66 -14.37 1.57 2.52
N ALA A 67 -13.77 1.56 3.72
CA ALA A 67 -14.50 1.38 4.98
C ALA A 67 -15.59 2.44 5.17
N ARG A 68 -15.28 3.71 4.86
CA ARG A 68 -16.27 4.81 4.90
C ARG A 68 -17.39 4.63 3.88
N PHE A 69 -17.06 4.21 2.67
CA PHE A 69 -18.04 3.94 1.62
C PHE A 69 -19.00 2.81 2.04
N GLU A 70 -18.48 1.77 2.69
CA GLU A 70 -19.25 0.65 3.22
C GLU A 70 -19.97 0.96 4.54
N LYS A 71 -19.72 2.15 5.12
CA LYS A 71 -20.22 2.57 6.44
C LYS A 71 -19.83 1.59 7.56
N GLN A 72 -18.64 0.99 7.44
CA GLN A 72 -18.09 0.06 8.42
C GLN A 72 -16.84 0.66 9.10
N PRO A 73 -16.52 0.25 10.34
CA PRO A 73 -15.22 0.51 10.92
C PRO A 73 -14.10 -0.03 10.03
N LEU A 74 -12.94 0.62 10.04
CA LEU A 74 -11.77 0.13 9.32
C LEU A 74 -11.38 -1.25 9.87
N ALA A 75 -11.57 -2.28 9.06
CA ALA A 75 -11.17 -3.67 9.31
C ALA A 75 -9.96 -4.07 8.46
N LEU A 76 -9.25 -5.11 8.89
CA LEU A 76 -8.07 -5.65 8.19
C LEU A 76 -8.38 -6.07 6.75
N ALA A 77 -9.57 -6.60 6.49
CA ALA A 77 -10.03 -7.01 5.17
C ALA A 77 -9.96 -5.89 4.12
N HIS A 78 -10.23 -4.63 4.49
CA HIS A 78 -10.09 -3.51 3.55
C HIS A 78 -8.63 -3.29 3.15
N LEU A 79 -7.69 -3.41 4.10
CA LEU A 79 -6.27 -3.27 3.83
C LEU A 79 -5.78 -4.42 2.95
N GLU A 80 -6.15 -5.65 3.27
CA GLU A 80 -5.83 -6.85 2.47
C GLU A 80 -6.36 -6.70 1.03
N THR A 81 -7.60 -6.25 0.86
CA THR A 81 -8.19 -6.03 -0.47
C THR A 81 -7.38 -5.01 -1.28
N VAL A 82 -6.98 -3.89 -0.67
CA VAL A 82 -6.17 -2.87 -1.36
C VAL A 82 -4.80 -3.42 -1.76
N LEU A 83 -4.17 -4.20 -0.87
CA LEU A 83 -2.88 -4.82 -1.16
C LEU A 83 -2.99 -5.89 -2.25
N GLU A 84 -4.06 -6.68 -2.27
CA GLU A 84 -4.31 -7.70 -3.28
C GLU A 84 -4.55 -7.08 -4.67
N VAL A 85 -5.39 -6.05 -4.77
CA VAL A 85 -5.64 -5.33 -6.03
C VAL A 85 -4.35 -4.73 -6.58
N ARG A 86 -3.53 -4.15 -5.68
CA ARG A 86 -2.22 -3.62 -6.04
C ARG A 86 -1.28 -4.71 -6.54
N GLN A 87 -1.19 -5.84 -5.84
CA GLN A 87 -0.35 -6.97 -6.25
C GLN A 87 -0.75 -7.48 -7.64
N LYS A 88 -2.06 -7.66 -7.89
CA LYS A 88 -2.58 -8.04 -9.22
C LYS A 88 -2.20 -7.04 -10.31
N PHE A 89 -2.19 -5.75 -9.98
CA PHE A 89 -1.76 -4.71 -10.92
C PHE A 89 -0.25 -4.80 -11.21
N ASP A 90 0.57 -5.00 -10.18
CA ASP A 90 2.02 -5.17 -10.32
C ASP A 90 2.37 -6.44 -11.14
N ASP A 91 1.61 -7.53 -10.94
CA ASP A 91 1.71 -8.77 -11.75
C ASP A 91 1.36 -8.51 -13.23
N CYS A 92 0.25 -7.82 -13.49
CA CYS A 92 -0.17 -7.46 -14.85
C CYS A 92 0.88 -6.60 -15.58
N LEU A 93 1.48 -5.64 -14.89
CA LEU A 93 2.56 -4.80 -15.44
C LEU A 93 3.85 -5.60 -15.71
N ARG A 94 4.16 -6.61 -14.88
CA ARG A 94 5.30 -7.51 -15.12
C ARG A 94 5.07 -8.34 -16.38
N ASP A 95 3.88 -8.91 -16.53
CA ASP A 95 3.51 -9.73 -17.69
C ASP A 95 3.54 -8.92 -19.00
N GLU A 96 3.08 -7.66 -18.98
CA GLU A 96 3.17 -6.77 -20.14
C GLU A 96 4.62 -6.49 -20.54
N LYS A 97 5.51 -6.25 -19.56
CA LYS A 97 6.95 -6.04 -19.82
C LYS A 97 7.62 -7.28 -20.38
N ILE A 98 7.26 -8.47 -19.88
CA ILE A 98 7.75 -9.74 -20.42
C ILE A 98 7.28 -9.91 -21.87
N SER A 99 6.00 -9.67 -22.15
CA SER A 99 5.44 -9.74 -23.50
C SER A 99 6.13 -8.78 -24.48
N LYS A 100 6.34 -7.51 -24.09
CA LYS A 100 7.06 -6.52 -24.93
C LYS A 100 8.55 -6.84 -25.10
N GLY A 101 9.18 -7.38 -24.06
CA GLY A 101 10.58 -7.84 -24.11
C GLY A 101 10.77 -9.05 -25.04
N VAL A 102 9.82 -9.99 -25.02
CA VAL A 102 9.78 -11.15 -25.95
C VAL A 102 9.51 -10.69 -27.39
N LEU A 103 8.71 -9.64 -27.58
CA LEU A 103 8.43 -9.06 -28.90
C LEU A 103 9.49 -8.08 -29.40
N GLY A 104 10.53 -7.77 -28.62
CA GLY A 104 11.62 -6.87 -29.03
C GLY A 104 11.19 -5.42 -29.32
N LEU A 105 10.02 -4.99 -28.84
CA LEU A 105 9.47 -3.65 -29.08
C LEU A 105 9.86 -2.72 -27.94
N ASN A 106 11.02 -2.06 -28.07
CA ASN A 106 11.40 -0.89 -27.27
C ASN A 106 10.89 0.38 -27.98
N TRP A 107 9.95 1.08 -27.35
CA TRP A 107 9.61 2.47 -27.68
C TRP A 107 9.80 3.33 -26.43
#